data_AF-A0A961IIK7-F1
#
_entry.id   AF-A0A961IIK7-F1
#
_cell.length_a   1.000
_cell.length_b   1.000
_cell.length_c   1.000
_cell.angle_alpha   90.00
_cell.angle_beta   90.00
_cell.angle_gamma   90.00
#
_symmetry.space_group_name_H-M   'P 1'
#
loop_
_entity.id
_entity.type
_entity.pdbx_description
1 polymer ?
#
loop_
_entity_poly.entity_id
_entity_poly.type
_entity_poly.pdbx_seq_one_letter_code
_entity_poly.pdbx_strand_id
1 'polypeptide(L)'
;PSALSASIKDMAAEAGADVLVIGQIQTFPQQISTTGRFKSCEVQGNVKILALWGDGRVMAEYTDRGAGVQVSELGAALKGIEWFTVGKRPEQNVEGLAAWVHRTMANEWAIMTRNNVIRITVNNIDDKEKGVLIDNLKHRTAVRSVDEISYSNGVAVLEAKYPGRAFALADTIGWYGDNPGVFSALRFNCKKISVTDVRRGEITLQLSPGTCGE
;
A
#
# COMPACT_ATOMS: atom_id res chain seq x y z
N PRO A 1 6.92 -11.29 3.76
CA PRO A 1 6.40 -10.82 2.45
C PRO A 1 5.50 -11.87 1.80
N SER A 2 4.26 -11.52 1.48
CA SER A 2 3.29 -12.45 0.88
C SER A 2 3.84 -13.07 -0.41
N ALA A 3 3.71 -14.38 -0.56
CA ALA A 3 4.17 -15.18 -1.70
C ALA A 3 3.31 -14.92 -2.97
N LEU A 4 3.23 -13.66 -3.39
CA LEU A 4 2.62 -13.23 -4.64
C LEU A 4 3.72 -13.02 -5.68
N SER A 5 3.44 -13.38 -6.93
CA SER A 5 4.29 -12.92 -8.02
C SER A 5 4.28 -11.40 -8.04
N ALA A 6 5.47 -10.79 -8.26
CA ALA A 6 5.60 -9.35 -8.43
C ALA A 6 4.61 -8.82 -9.49
N SER A 7 4.36 -9.61 -10.55
CA SER A 7 3.49 -9.24 -11.66
C SER A 7 2.04 -8.89 -11.26
N ILE A 8 1.45 -9.53 -10.25
CA ILE A 8 0.06 -9.22 -9.85
C ILE A 8 0.01 -7.86 -9.13
N LYS A 9 1.04 -7.53 -8.36
CA LYS A 9 1.15 -6.23 -7.70
C LYS A 9 1.38 -5.14 -8.75
N ASP A 10 2.25 -5.40 -9.72
CA ASP A 10 2.58 -4.47 -10.80
C ASP A 10 1.35 -4.19 -11.68
N MET A 11 0.62 -5.22 -12.11
CA MET A 11 -0.62 -5.04 -12.88
C MET A 11 -1.68 -4.26 -12.12
N ALA A 12 -1.84 -4.52 -10.82
CA ALA A 12 -2.80 -3.79 -9.99
C ALA A 12 -2.39 -2.31 -9.81
N ALA A 13 -1.08 -2.06 -9.67
CA ALA A 13 -0.53 -0.71 -9.63
C ALA A 13 -0.70 0.04 -10.96
N GLU A 14 -0.44 -0.60 -12.10
CA GLU A 14 -0.65 -0.06 -13.45
C GLU A 14 -2.13 0.26 -13.71
N ALA A 15 -3.04 -0.57 -13.21
CA ALA A 15 -4.49 -0.31 -13.26
C ALA A 15 -4.93 0.85 -12.34
N GLY A 16 -3.99 1.47 -11.62
CA GLY A 16 -4.28 2.60 -10.73
C GLY A 16 -4.86 2.20 -9.38
N ALA A 17 -4.89 0.92 -9.02
CA ALA A 17 -5.45 0.45 -7.75
C ALA A 17 -4.60 0.89 -6.54
N ASP A 18 -5.25 1.47 -5.53
CA ASP A 18 -4.62 1.84 -4.25
C ASP A 18 -4.42 0.65 -3.31
N VAL A 19 -5.29 -0.35 -3.44
CA VAL A 19 -5.38 -1.52 -2.56
C VAL A 19 -5.64 -2.76 -3.40
N LEU A 20 -5.02 -3.86 -3.01
CA LEU A 20 -5.21 -5.19 -3.59
C LEU A 20 -5.86 -6.11 -2.55
N VAL A 21 -7.05 -6.63 -2.87
CA VAL A 21 -7.71 -7.66 -2.06
C VAL A 21 -7.42 -9.01 -2.70
N ILE A 22 -6.69 -9.88 -1.99
CA ILE A 22 -6.36 -11.22 -2.47
C ILE A 22 -6.84 -12.25 -1.49
N GLY A 23 -7.19 -13.42 -1.97
CA GLY A 23 -7.51 -14.51 -1.07
C GLY A 23 -7.76 -15.80 -1.80
N GLN A 24 -7.82 -16.87 -1.03
CA GLN A 24 -8.23 -18.17 -1.52
C GLN A 24 -9.54 -18.55 -0.84
N ILE A 25 -10.51 -18.93 -1.65
CA ILE A 25 -11.79 -19.47 -1.20
C ILE A 25 -11.82 -20.93 -1.66
N GLN A 26 -12.04 -21.84 -0.72
CA GLN A 26 -12.12 -23.28 -0.96
C GLN A 26 -13.47 -23.80 -0.47
N THR A 27 -14.01 -24.77 -1.20
CA THR A 27 -15.26 -25.44 -0.85
C THR A 27 -14.99 -26.89 -0.51
N PHE A 28 -15.43 -27.33 0.67
CA PHE A 28 -15.28 -28.69 1.15
C PHE A 28 -16.63 -29.40 1.14
N PRO A 29 -16.77 -30.54 0.45
CA PRO A 29 -18.02 -31.31 0.50
C PRO A 29 -18.24 -31.85 1.92
N GLN A 30 -19.42 -31.60 2.47
CA GLN A 30 -19.87 -32.16 3.75
C GLN A 30 -20.78 -33.36 3.48
N GLN A 31 -20.44 -34.50 4.09
CA GLN A 31 -21.36 -35.64 4.17
C GLN A 31 -22.31 -35.41 5.35
N ILE A 32 -23.44 -34.75 5.09
CA ILE A 32 -24.52 -34.70 6.07
C ILE A 32 -25.31 -36.01 5.94
N SER A 33 -25.41 -36.79 7.02
CA SER A 33 -26.16 -38.05 7.04
C SER A 33 -27.68 -37.79 7.11
N THR A 34 -28.23 -37.11 6.11
CA THR A 34 -29.68 -37.00 5.92
C THR A 34 -30.10 -37.85 4.74
N THR A 35 -31.21 -38.57 4.91
CA THR A 35 -31.84 -39.56 4.03
C THR A 35 -32.42 -38.94 2.74
N GLY A 36 -31.70 -38.01 2.09
CA GLY A 36 -32.11 -37.33 0.86
C GLY A 36 -30.90 -36.88 0.04
N ARG A 37 -31.06 -36.82 -1.29
CA ARG A 37 -30.01 -36.57 -2.31
C ARG A 37 -29.39 -35.16 -2.28
N PHE A 38 -29.36 -34.46 -1.15
CA PHE A 38 -28.82 -33.11 -1.04
C PHE A 38 -27.40 -33.15 -0.46
N LYS A 39 -26.41 -32.70 -1.24
CA LYS A 39 -25.04 -32.53 -0.76
C LYS A 39 -24.85 -31.11 -0.24
N SER A 40 -24.17 -30.97 0.89
CA SER A 40 -23.78 -29.67 1.46
C SER A 40 -22.30 -29.44 1.16
N CYS A 41 -21.89 -28.20 0.95
CA CYS A 41 -20.48 -27.81 0.86
C CYS A 41 -20.18 -26.73 1.89
N GLU A 42 -19.26 -26.97 2.80
CA GLU A 42 -18.68 -25.92 3.64
C GLU A 42 -17.79 -25.02 2.78
N VAL A 43 -17.77 -23.73 3.07
CA VAL A 43 -16.87 -22.80 2.37
C VAL A 43 -15.93 -22.17 3.38
N GLN A 44 -14.63 -22.27 3.13
CA GLN A 44 -13.61 -21.60 3.91
C GLN A 44 -12.87 -20.64 3.00
N GLY A 45 -12.71 -19.40 3.44
CA GLY A 45 -11.90 -18.43 2.71
C GLY A 45 -10.94 -17.70 3.62
N ASN A 46 -9.74 -17.44 3.11
CA ASN A 46 -8.77 -16.51 3.69
C ASN A 46 -8.54 -15.38 2.69
N VAL A 47 -8.75 -14.14 3.12
CA VAL A 47 -8.59 -12.95 2.29
C VAL A 47 -7.74 -11.93 3.03
N LYS A 48 -6.83 -11.27 2.32
CA LYS A 48 -5.93 -10.24 2.82
C LYS A 48 -6.11 -8.97 2.00
N ILE A 49 -6.12 -7.84 2.68
CA ILE A 49 -6.10 -6.52 2.05
C ILE A 49 -4.66 -6.02 2.10
N LEU A 50 -4.08 -5.73 0.94
CA LEU A 50 -2.73 -5.23 0.78
C LEU A 50 -2.78 -3.79 0.30
N ALA A 51 -2.09 -2.88 0.99
CA ALA A 51 -1.81 -1.57 0.43
C ALA A 51 -0.82 -1.69 -0.73
N LEU A 52 -1.07 -0.99 -1.84
CA LEU A 52 -0.19 -0.98 -3.02
C LEU A 52 0.73 0.26 -3.06
N TRP A 53 0.97 0.88 -1.91
CA TRP A 53 1.91 1.98 -1.77
C TRP A 53 3.04 1.62 -0.82
N GLY A 54 4.21 2.22 -1.05
CA GLY A 54 5.43 1.91 -0.31
C GLY A 54 5.79 0.42 -0.42
N ASP A 55 6.36 -0.17 0.62
CA ASP A 55 6.79 -1.58 0.65
C ASP A 55 5.63 -2.60 0.66
N GLY A 56 4.37 -2.14 0.62
CA GLY A 56 3.18 -2.97 0.59
C GLY A 56 2.86 -3.62 1.93
N ARG A 57 2.01 -2.96 2.73
CA ARG A 57 1.59 -3.44 4.05
C ARG A 57 0.31 -4.29 3.96
N VAL A 58 0.27 -5.39 4.71
CA VAL A 58 -1.00 -6.10 5.00
C VAL A 58 -1.82 -5.23 5.94
N MET A 59 -2.96 -4.74 5.46
CA MET A 59 -3.87 -3.88 6.22
C MET A 59 -4.73 -4.70 7.16
N ALA A 60 -5.30 -5.79 6.66
CA ALA A 60 -6.13 -6.68 7.43
C ALA A 60 -6.19 -8.07 6.80
N GLU A 61 -6.52 -9.06 7.61
CA GLU A 61 -6.77 -10.43 7.18
C GLU A 61 -8.15 -10.86 7.66
N TYR A 62 -8.90 -11.51 6.79
CA TYR A 62 -10.20 -12.09 7.04
C TYR A 62 -10.11 -13.60 6.84
N THR A 63 -10.55 -14.35 7.83
CA THR A 63 -10.76 -15.79 7.69
C THR A 63 -12.14 -16.11 8.21
N ASP A 64 -12.94 -16.78 7.40
CA ASP A 64 -14.30 -17.14 7.78
C ASP A 64 -14.70 -18.50 7.20
N ARG A 65 -15.69 -19.12 7.84
CA ARG A 65 -16.28 -20.39 7.45
C ARG A 65 -17.79 -20.21 7.27
N GLY A 66 -18.25 -20.38 6.04
CA GLY A 66 -19.67 -20.32 5.68
C GLY A 66 -20.36 -21.66 5.89
N ALA A 67 -21.60 -21.62 6.40
CA ALA A 67 -22.48 -22.78 6.49
C ALA A 67 -22.90 -23.25 5.08
N GLY A 68 -22.94 -24.56 4.87
CA GLY A 68 -23.12 -25.12 3.54
C GLY A 68 -24.51 -24.99 2.94
N VAL A 69 -24.55 -24.92 1.61
CA VAL A 69 -25.78 -24.79 0.82
C VAL A 69 -26.24 -26.18 0.36
N GLN A 70 -27.50 -26.53 0.62
CA GLN A 70 -28.07 -27.82 0.20
C GLN A 70 -28.48 -27.77 -1.29
N VAL A 71 -27.60 -28.21 -2.18
CA VAL A 71 -27.83 -28.25 -3.65
C VAL A 71 -27.01 -29.39 -4.28
N SER A 72 -27.01 -29.51 -5.62
CA SER A 72 -26.00 -30.30 -6.34
C SER A 72 -24.59 -29.81 -6.01
N GLU A 73 -23.59 -30.68 -5.96
CA GLU A 73 -22.21 -30.39 -5.53
C GLU A 73 -21.58 -29.15 -6.18
N LEU A 74 -21.68 -29.02 -7.51
CA LEU A 74 -21.18 -27.85 -8.24
C LEU A 74 -21.97 -26.57 -7.91
N GLY A 75 -23.30 -26.68 -7.81
CA GLY A 75 -24.18 -25.56 -7.44
C GLY A 75 -24.05 -25.13 -5.98
N ALA A 76 -23.73 -26.06 -5.07
CA ALA A 76 -23.46 -25.80 -3.67
C ALA A 76 -22.11 -25.08 -3.49
N ALA A 77 -21.09 -25.50 -4.26
CA ALA A 77 -19.80 -24.82 -4.30
C ALA A 77 -19.93 -23.39 -4.85
N LEU A 78 -20.60 -23.20 -5.99
CA LEU A 78 -20.79 -21.87 -6.59
C LEU A 78 -21.59 -20.92 -5.69
N LYS A 79 -22.71 -21.39 -5.13
CA LYS A 79 -23.50 -20.59 -4.18
C LYS A 79 -22.75 -20.30 -2.89
N GLY A 80 -21.94 -21.24 -2.41
CA GLY A 80 -21.12 -21.04 -1.22
C GLY A 80 -20.03 -19.98 -1.44
N ILE A 81 -19.39 -19.97 -2.61
CA ILE A 81 -18.44 -18.91 -3.01
C ILE A 81 -19.17 -17.56 -3.08
N GLU A 82 -20.32 -17.52 -3.76
CA GLU A 82 -21.13 -16.30 -3.92
C GLU A 82 -21.50 -15.71 -2.54
N TRP A 83 -21.96 -16.54 -1.60
CA TRP A 83 -22.28 -16.14 -0.22
C TRP A 83 -21.07 -15.66 0.59
N PHE A 84 -19.89 -16.23 0.36
CA PHE A 84 -18.67 -15.78 1.01
C PHE A 84 -18.28 -14.38 0.52
N THR A 85 -18.39 -14.14 -0.79
CA THR A 85 -18.08 -12.84 -1.42
C THR A 85 -19.12 -11.75 -1.12
N VAL A 86 -20.40 -12.09 -1.16
CA VAL A 86 -21.53 -11.17 -1.05
C VAL A 86 -22.43 -11.71 0.07
N GLY A 87 -22.57 -10.96 1.16
CA GLY A 87 -22.92 -11.46 2.49
C GLY A 87 -24.16 -12.37 2.67
N LYS A 88 -24.32 -12.83 3.90
CA LYS A 88 -25.28 -13.86 4.31
C LYS A 88 -26.74 -13.36 4.30
N ARG A 89 -27.49 -13.64 3.23
CA ARG A 89 -28.96 -13.45 3.02
C ARG A 89 -29.50 -12.00 3.10
N PRO A 90 -30.55 -11.63 2.34
CA PRO A 90 -31.17 -10.29 2.40
C PRO A 90 -31.77 -9.89 3.76
N GLU A 91 -32.03 -10.87 4.63
CA GLU A 91 -32.77 -10.70 5.88
C GLU A 91 -31.86 -10.63 7.11
N GLN A 92 -30.54 -10.79 6.93
CA GLN A 92 -29.54 -10.63 7.98
C GLN A 92 -28.57 -9.54 7.51
N ASN A 93 -28.09 -8.71 8.45
CA ASN A 93 -27.17 -7.61 8.16
C ASN A 93 -26.08 -8.04 7.17
N VAL A 94 -25.67 -7.14 6.28
CA VAL A 94 -24.63 -7.40 5.27
C VAL A 94 -23.31 -7.79 5.99
N GLU A 95 -23.17 -9.08 6.27
CA GLU A 95 -22.04 -9.71 6.94
C GLU A 95 -21.43 -10.70 5.94
N GLY A 96 -20.15 -10.51 5.61
CA GLY A 96 -19.43 -11.23 4.56
C GLY A 96 -18.23 -10.43 4.06
N LEU A 97 -17.49 -10.97 3.09
CA LEU A 97 -16.22 -10.39 2.64
C LEU A 97 -16.39 -8.95 2.14
N ALA A 98 -17.36 -8.66 1.28
CA ALA A 98 -17.52 -7.31 0.72
C ALA A 98 -17.80 -6.24 1.81
N ALA A 99 -18.65 -6.55 2.79
CA ALA A 99 -18.95 -5.62 3.87
C ALA A 99 -17.80 -5.48 4.87
N TRP A 100 -17.03 -6.54 5.09
CA TRP A 100 -15.79 -6.49 5.86
C TRP A 100 -14.72 -5.65 5.14
N VAL A 101 -14.52 -5.83 3.83
CA VAL A 101 -13.61 -5.02 3.02
C VAL A 101 -14.03 -3.55 3.10
N HIS A 102 -15.31 -3.25 2.88
CA HIS A 102 -15.81 -1.87 2.93
C HIS A 102 -15.57 -1.21 4.30
N ARG A 103 -15.93 -1.88 5.41
CA ARG A 103 -15.69 -1.36 6.77
C ARG A 103 -14.21 -1.16 7.07
N THR A 104 -13.38 -2.15 6.73
CA THR A 104 -11.93 -2.07 6.92
C THR A 104 -11.35 -0.91 6.13
N MET A 105 -11.73 -0.77 4.86
CA MET A 105 -11.29 0.33 4.01
C MET A 105 -11.75 1.68 4.55
N ALA A 106 -13.00 1.82 4.99
CA ALA A 106 -13.50 3.07 5.56
C ALA A 106 -12.69 3.51 6.80
N ASN A 107 -12.33 2.55 7.67
CA ASN A 107 -11.53 2.82 8.87
C ASN A 107 -10.08 3.18 8.54
N GLU A 108 -9.47 2.41 7.63
CA GLU A 108 -8.06 2.60 7.26
C GLU A 108 -7.87 3.82 6.36
N TRP A 109 -8.82 4.17 5.49
CA TRP A 109 -8.66 5.26 4.51
C TRP A 109 -8.29 6.60 5.15
N ALA A 110 -8.86 6.91 6.31
CA ALA A 110 -8.54 8.12 7.07
C ALA A 110 -7.10 8.11 7.62
N ILE A 111 -6.61 6.94 8.06
CA ILE A 111 -5.24 6.76 8.56
C ILE A 111 -4.26 6.86 7.39
N MET A 112 -4.60 6.16 6.31
CA MET A 112 -3.84 6.08 5.07
C MET A 112 -3.62 7.47 4.46
N THR A 113 -4.69 8.21 4.20
CA THR A 113 -4.59 9.56 3.62
C THR A 113 -3.83 10.57 4.49
N ARG A 114 -3.81 10.39 5.82
CA ARG A 114 -3.16 11.33 6.76
C ARG A 114 -1.71 11.00 7.07
N ASN A 115 -1.30 9.74 6.95
CA ASN A 115 0.03 9.24 7.32
C ASN A 115 0.60 8.32 6.24
N ASN A 116 0.60 8.77 4.98
CA ASN A 116 1.20 7.98 3.92
C ASN A 116 2.70 7.85 4.18
N VAL A 117 3.15 6.61 4.18
CA VAL A 117 4.56 6.25 4.30
C VAL A 117 5.14 6.26 2.90
N ILE A 118 6.09 7.14 2.65
CA ILE A 118 6.76 7.32 1.36
C ILE A 118 8.22 6.95 1.53
N ARG A 119 8.69 6.00 0.74
CA ARG A 119 10.10 5.64 0.67
C ARG A 119 10.81 6.63 -0.24
N ILE A 120 11.88 7.23 0.24
CA ILE A 120 12.70 8.18 -0.52
C ILE A 120 14.09 7.60 -0.64
N THR A 121 14.50 7.26 -1.86
CA THR A 121 15.86 6.82 -2.18
C THR A 121 16.63 8.02 -2.70
N VAL A 122 17.77 8.32 -2.10
CA VAL A 122 18.57 9.50 -2.42
C VAL A 122 19.98 9.08 -2.82
N ASN A 123 20.35 9.38 -4.06
CA ASN A 123 21.64 9.01 -4.63
C ASN A 123 22.64 10.17 -4.58
N ASN A 124 23.94 9.84 -4.45
CA ASN A 124 25.08 10.76 -4.38
C ASN A 124 25.01 11.78 -3.24
N ILE A 125 24.57 11.30 -2.07
CA ILE A 125 24.42 12.10 -0.86
C ILE A 125 25.48 11.72 0.17
N ASP A 126 26.07 12.72 0.82
CA ASP A 126 26.93 12.51 1.98
C ASP A 126 26.13 12.56 3.32
N ASP A 127 26.77 12.18 4.42
CA ASP A 127 26.09 12.09 5.73
C ASP A 127 25.61 13.46 6.25
N LYS A 128 26.35 14.53 5.95
CA LYS A 128 25.99 15.88 6.35
C LYS A 128 24.81 16.40 5.52
N GLU A 129 24.87 16.20 4.21
CA GLU A 129 23.81 16.53 3.24
C GLU A 129 22.51 15.79 3.56
N LYS A 130 22.61 14.51 3.94
CA LYS A 130 21.48 13.71 4.41
C LYS A 130 20.82 14.34 5.61
N GLY A 131 21.58 14.77 6.63
CA GLY A 131 21.05 15.47 7.79
C GLY A 131 20.26 16.74 7.40
N VAL A 132 20.84 17.57 6.53
CA VAL A 132 20.18 18.80 6.07
C VAL A 132 18.96 18.50 5.20
N LEU A 133 18.99 17.45 4.37
CA LEU A 133 17.84 17.00 3.59
C LEU A 133 16.70 16.56 4.50
N ILE A 134 16.98 15.77 5.52
CA ILE A 134 15.99 15.34 6.52
C ILE A 134 15.36 16.55 7.21
N ASP A 135 16.17 17.52 7.62
CA ASP A 135 15.68 18.75 8.26
C ASP A 135 14.81 19.56 7.31
N ASN A 136 15.24 19.72 6.05
CA ASN A 136 14.44 20.43 5.06
C ASN A 136 13.12 19.72 4.75
N LEU A 137 13.12 18.38 4.65
CA LEU A 137 11.88 17.63 4.50
C LEU A 137 10.92 17.92 5.66
N LYS A 138 11.38 17.91 6.90
CA LYS A 138 10.54 18.18 8.08
C LYS A 138 10.06 19.64 8.18
N HIS A 139 10.91 20.61 7.85
CA HIS A 139 10.62 22.03 8.12
C HIS A 139 10.10 22.82 6.90
N ARG A 140 10.32 22.32 5.68
CA ARG A 140 9.92 23.01 4.44
C ARG A 140 8.80 22.30 3.70
N THR A 141 8.52 21.04 4.01
CA THR A 141 7.39 20.29 3.46
C THR A 141 6.37 19.99 4.56
N ALA A 142 5.25 19.35 4.22
CA ALA A 142 4.27 18.86 5.20
C ALA A 142 4.65 17.48 5.81
N VAL A 143 5.86 16.98 5.57
CA VAL A 143 6.34 15.71 6.14
C VAL A 143 6.40 15.81 7.67
N ARG A 144 5.76 14.85 8.35
CA ARG A 144 5.62 14.81 9.81
C ARG A 144 6.81 14.16 10.50
N SER A 145 7.34 13.10 9.91
CA SER A 145 8.54 12.41 10.38
C SER A 145 9.32 11.86 9.22
N VAL A 146 10.63 11.73 9.41
CA VAL A 146 11.54 11.07 8.48
C VAL A 146 12.45 10.18 9.32
N ASP A 147 12.47 8.90 8.98
CA ASP A 147 13.28 7.86 9.60
C ASP A 147 14.30 7.34 8.58
N GLU A 148 15.55 7.15 9.00
CA GLU A 148 16.57 6.56 8.14
C GLU A 148 16.50 5.04 8.23
N ILE A 149 16.34 4.39 7.07
CA ILE A 149 16.30 2.92 6.98
C ILE A 149 17.71 2.38 6.73
N SER A 150 18.44 3.01 5.82
CA SER A 150 19.84 2.66 5.55
C SER A 150 20.59 3.82 4.92
N TYR A 151 21.91 3.82 5.13
CA TYR A 151 22.84 4.69 4.45
C TYR A 151 24.13 3.93 4.15
N SER A 152 24.50 3.84 2.88
CA SER A 152 25.71 3.15 2.44
C SER A 152 26.14 3.64 1.06
N ASN A 153 27.45 3.78 0.84
CA ASN A 153 28.04 4.08 -0.48
C ASN A 153 27.40 5.30 -1.19
N GLY A 154 27.07 6.36 -0.45
CA GLY A 154 26.48 7.58 -1.01
C GLY A 154 25.00 7.44 -1.40
N VAL A 155 24.33 6.38 -0.97
CA VAL A 155 22.89 6.15 -1.14
C VAL A 155 22.22 6.14 0.22
N ALA A 156 21.24 7.01 0.42
CA ALA A 156 20.38 7.03 1.61
C ALA A 156 18.97 6.52 1.25
N VAL A 157 18.43 5.64 2.08
CA VAL A 157 17.04 5.21 2.01
C VAL A 157 16.32 5.73 3.25
N LEU A 158 15.33 6.59 3.01
CA LEU A 158 14.56 7.27 4.03
C LEU A 158 13.09 6.85 3.95
N GLU A 159 12.42 6.84 5.09
CA GLU A 159 10.98 6.66 5.19
C GLU A 159 10.35 7.95 5.72
N ALA A 160 9.54 8.61 4.90
CA ALA A 160 8.89 9.87 5.22
C ALA A 160 7.37 9.68 5.42
N LYS A 161 6.83 10.17 6.55
CA LYS A 161 5.38 10.21 6.79
C LYS A 161 4.81 11.53 6.29
N TYR A 162 3.98 11.48 5.26
CA TYR A 162 3.47 12.66 4.57
C TYR A 162 1.93 12.63 4.45
N PRO A 163 1.23 13.74 4.77
CA PRO A 163 -0.20 13.87 4.54
C PRO A 163 -0.46 14.19 3.06
N GLY A 164 -0.36 13.19 2.19
CA GLY A 164 -0.57 13.35 0.75
C GLY A 164 0.04 12.21 -0.08
N ARG A 165 -0.03 12.33 -1.41
CA ARG A 165 0.53 11.32 -2.35
C ARG A 165 2.01 11.59 -2.60
N ALA A 166 2.76 10.55 -2.97
CA ALA A 166 4.18 10.66 -3.35
C ALA A 166 4.43 11.70 -4.45
N PHE A 167 3.56 11.77 -5.46
CA PHE A 167 3.63 12.78 -6.53
C PHE A 167 3.60 14.22 -6.01
N ALA A 168 2.71 14.53 -5.06
CA ALA A 168 2.62 15.88 -4.50
C ALA A 168 3.87 16.25 -3.68
N LEU A 169 4.42 15.29 -2.94
CA LEU A 169 5.68 15.49 -2.22
C LEU A 169 6.86 15.65 -3.20
N ALA A 170 6.90 14.84 -4.26
CA ALA A 170 7.92 14.92 -5.30
C ALA A 170 7.89 16.27 -6.03
N ASP A 171 6.71 16.77 -6.41
CA ASP A 171 6.53 18.10 -7.01
C ASP A 171 7.03 19.20 -6.06
N THR A 172 6.70 19.08 -4.78
CA THR A 172 7.16 20.02 -3.74
C THR A 172 8.69 20.02 -3.63
N ILE A 173 9.30 18.83 -3.59
CA ILE A 173 10.76 18.66 -3.54
C ILE A 173 11.41 19.20 -4.82
N GLY A 174 10.84 18.92 -5.99
CA GLY A 174 11.32 19.42 -7.29
C GLY A 174 11.28 20.94 -7.35
N TRP A 175 10.14 21.55 -6.96
CA TRP A 175 9.99 23.00 -6.91
C TRP A 175 10.99 23.65 -5.95
N TYR A 176 11.23 23.06 -4.78
CA TYR A 176 12.27 23.55 -3.87
C TYR A 176 13.70 23.29 -4.39
N GLY A 177 13.90 22.22 -5.16
CA GLY A 177 15.16 21.90 -5.83
C GLY A 177 15.58 22.90 -6.89
N ASP A 178 14.60 23.50 -7.57
CA ASP A 178 14.80 24.58 -8.54
C ASP A 178 14.93 25.96 -7.88
N ASN A 179 14.57 26.09 -6.60
CA ASN A 179 14.60 27.35 -5.84
C ASN A 179 15.56 27.27 -4.64
N PRO A 180 16.88 27.53 -4.83
CA PRO A 180 17.91 27.37 -3.79
C PRO A 180 17.74 28.28 -2.56
N GLY A 181 16.85 29.29 -2.62
CA GLY A 181 16.48 30.12 -1.47
C GLY A 181 15.59 29.41 -0.43
N VAL A 182 14.97 28.27 -0.78
CA VAL A 182 13.99 27.59 0.10
C VAL A 182 14.54 26.31 0.74
N PHE A 183 15.44 25.60 0.05
CA PHE A 183 16.11 24.40 0.57
C PHE A 183 17.57 24.68 0.94
N SER A 184 17.84 24.79 2.25
CA SER A 184 19.18 25.05 2.80
C SER A 184 20.25 24.03 2.39
N ALA A 185 19.89 22.75 2.23
CA ALA A 185 20.76 21.67 1.75
C ALA A 185 21.44 21.99 0.41
N LEU A 186 20.82 22.82 -0.44
CA LEU A 186 21.33 23.15 -1.77
C LEU A 186 22.32 24.31 -1.74
N ARG A 187 22.21 25.20 -0.74
CA ARG A 187 23.03 26.40 -0.61
C ARG A 187 24.40 26.15 0.01
N PHE A 188 24.51 25.20 0.94
CA PHE A 188 25.77 24.96 1.65
C PHE A 188 26.81 24.14 0.85
N ASN A 189 26.38 23.28 -0.08
CA ASN A 189 27.28 22.36 -0.79
C ASN A 189 27.27 22.53 -2.32
N CYS A 190 26.63 23.57 -2.86
CA CYS A 190 26.51 23.79 -4.31
C CYS A 190 25.99 22.55 -5.04
N LYS A 191 24.97 21.87 -4.50
CA LYS A 191 24.33 20.72 -5.15
C LYS A 191 22.88 21.02 -5.45
N LYS A 192 22.40 20.48 -6.57
CA LYS A 192 20.99 20.49 -6.98
C LYS A 192 20.36 19.14 -6.64
N ILE A 193 19.17 19.18 -6.03
CA ILE A 193 18.31 18.00 -5.87
C ILE A 193 17.37 17.91 -7.07
N SER A 194 17.29 16.72 -7.65
CA SER A 194 16.41 16.45 -8.78
C SER A 194 15.61 15.19 -8.49
N VAL A 195 14.33 15.20 -8.83
CA VAL A 195 13.48 14.03 -8.79
C VAL A 195 13.73 13.23 -10.07
N THR A 196 14.20 12.00 -9.97
CA THR A 196 14.53 11.16 -11.14
C THR A 196 13.47 10.12 -11.45
N ASP A 197 12.81 9.58 -10.43
CA ASP A 197 11.69 8.66 -10.58
C ASP A 197 10.66 8.88 -9.47
N VAL A 198 9.38 8.73 -9.80
CA VAL A 198 8.29 8.80 -8.83
C VAL A 198 7.31 7.68 -9.13
N ARG A 199 7.09 6.83 -8.12
CA ARG A 199 6.10 5.76 -8.15
C ARG A 199 5.17 5.90 -6.96
N ARG A 200 4.15 5.04 -6.89
CA ARG A 200 3.17 5.09 -5.81
C ARG A 200 3.83 4.77 -4.46
N GLY A 201 4.06 5.79 -3.64
CA GLY A 201 4.69 5.67 -2.33
C GLY A 201 6.22 5.58 -2.38
N GLU A 202 6.84 5.85 -3.53
CA GLU A 202 8.29 5.85 -3.69
C GLU A 202 8.74 7.08 -4.49
N ILE A 203 9.84 7.69 -4.05
CA ILE A 203 10.49 8.81 -4.72
C ILE A 203 11.98 8.50 -4.83
N THR A 204 12.55 8.65 -6.02
CA THR A 204 13.99 8.60 -6.22
C THR A 204 14.51 10.01 -6.49
N LEU A 205 15.49 10.40 -5.70
CA LEU A 205 16.14 11.70 -5.76
C LEU A 205 17.61 11.51 -6.15
N GLN A 206 18.12 12.44 -6.93
CA GLN A 206 19.51 12.50 -7.34
C GLN A 206 20.09 13.85 -6.93
N LEU A 207 21.14 13.82 -6.12
CA LEU A 207 21.97 15.00 -5.90
C LEU A 207 23.02 15.08 -7.00
N SER A 208 23.15 16.27 -7.59
CA SER A 208 24.10 16.57 -8.65
C SER A 208 24.83 17.87 -8.32
N PRO A 209 26.06 18.10 -8.81
CA PRO A 209 26.71 19.39 -8.68
C PRO A 209 25.85 20.49 -9.32
N GLY A 210 25.67 21.59 -8.60
CA GLY A 210 24.94 22.78 -9.05
C GLY A 210 25.85 24.01 -9.09
N THR A 211 25.37 25.08 -9.71
CA THR A 211 26.06 26.37 -9.72
C THR A 211 25.69 27.16 -8.47
N CYS A 212 26.65 27.38 -7.57
CA CYS A 212 26.53 28.44 -6.58
C CYS A 212 26.66 29.78 -7.31
N GLY A 213 25.59 30.57 -7.34
CA GLY A 213 25.68 31.95 -7.81
C GLY A 213 26.62 32.75 -6.92
N GLU A 214 27.46 33.58 -7.55
CA GLU A 214 28.20 34.68 -6.91
C GLU A 214 27.27 35.60 -6.11
#